data_AF-A0AAE5P0I5-F1
#
_entry.id   AF-A0AAE5P0I5-F1
#
_cell.length_a   1.000
_cell.length_b   1.000
_cell.length_c   1.000
_cell.angle_alpha   90.00
_cell.angle_beta   90.00
_cell.angle_gamma   90.00
#
_symmetry.space_group_name_H-M   'P 1'
#
loop_
_entity.id
_entity.type
_entity.pdbx_description
1 polymer ?
#
loop_
_entity_poly.entity_id
_entity_poly.type
_entity_poly.pdbx_seq_one_letter_code
_entity_poly.pdbx_strand_id
1 'polypeptide(L)' 'MFLMDNLLSERIAYKRSVSEGMGVMEYNDNKAKNEWSQFYDELSGYLGGKK' A
#
# COMPACT_ATOMS: atom_id res chain seq x y z
N MET A 1 -1.79 17.92 -12.53
CA MET A 1 -1.64 16.45 -12.47
C MET A 1 -0.62 16.16 -11.39
N PHE A 2 -0.99 15.44 -10.34
CA PHE A 2 -0.03 14.98 -9.33
C PHE A 2 0.42 13.59 -9.75
N LEU A 3 1.73 13.39 -9.88
CA LEU A 3 2.33 12.08 -10.11
C LEU A 3 2.91 11.63 -8.77
N MET A 4 2.51 10.44 -8.30
CA MET A 4 3.07 9.87 -7.08
C MET A 4 4.41 9.18 -7.40
N ASP A 5 5.39 9.31 -6.49
CA ASP A 5 6.70 8.68 -6.56
C ASP A 5 6.64 7.20 -6.14
N ASN A 6 5.74 6.85 -5.22
CA ASN A 6 5.52 5.48 -4.77
C ASN A 6 4.34 4.88 -5.53
N LEU A 7 4.56 3.72 -6.12
CA LEU A 7 3.58 2.99 -6.91
C LEU A 7 3.38 1.60 -6.34
N LEU A 8 2.15 1.09 -6.44
CA LEU A 8 1.86 -0.31 -6.11
C LEU A 8 2.20 -1.19 -7.31
N SER A 9 3.22 -2.03 -7.17
CA SER A 9 3.55 -3.04 -8.17
C SER A 9 2.49 -4.14 -8.20
N GLU A 10 2.37 -4.85 -9.33
CA GLU A 10 1.61 -6.10 -9.33
C GLU A 10 2.33 -7.13 -8.43
N ARG A 11 1.66 -7.53 -7.34
CA ARG A 11 2.15 -8.57 -6.43
C ARG A 11 1.07 -9.59 -6.14
N ILE A 12 1.47 -10.86 -6.08
CA ILE A 12 0.61 -11.97 -5.66
C ILE A 12 0.10 -11.75 -4.22
N ALA A 13 0.91 -11.15 -3.35
CA ALA A 13 0.53 -10.86 -1.96
C ALA A 13 -0.75 -10.02 -1.85
N TYR A 14 -0.90 -8.97 -2.68
CA TYR A 14 -2.13 -8.15 -2.70
C TYR A 14 -3.36 -8.97 -3.12
N LYS A 15 -3.20 -9.87 -4.10
CA LYS A 15 -4.30 -10.75 -4.56
C LYS A 15 -4.66 -11.78 -3.48
N ARG A 16 -3.66 -12.42 -2.87
CA ARG A 16 -3.87 -13.45 -1.84
C ARG A 16 -4.47 -12.89 -0.57
N SER A 17 -4.01 -11.72 -0.10
CA SER A 17 -4.55 -11.11 1.11
C SER A 17 -6.06 -10.89 0.98
N VAL A 18 -6.51 -10.34 -0.16
CA VAL A 18 -7.94 -10.14 -0.45
C VAL A 18 -8.70 -11.47 -0.50
N SER A 19 -8.17 -12.48 -1.19
CA SER A 19 -8.80 -13.81 -1.27
C SER A 19 -8.93 -14.49 0.08
N GLU A 20 -8.03 -14.20 1.02
CA GLU A 20 -8.03 -14.74 2.37
C GLU A 20 -8.81 -13.85 3.36
N GLY A 21 -9.44 -12.77 2.88
CA GLY A 21 -10.23 -11.85 3.72
C GLY A 21 -9.40 -10.93 4.61
N MET A 22 -8.13 -10.74 4.28
CA MET A 22 -7.16 -9.94 5.04
C MET A 22 -6.75 -8.65 4.33
N GLY A 23 -6.44 -7.61 5.09
CA GLY A 23 -5.69 -6.47 4.59
C GLY A 23 -4.23 -6.83 4.31
N VAL A 24 -3.56 -6.15 3.37
CA VAL A 24 -2.13 -6.44 3.09
C VAL A 24 -1.24 -6.23 4.32
N MET A 25 -1.63 -5.31 5.21
CA MET A 25 -0.93 -5.06 6.48
C MET A 25 -1.02 -6.25 7.46
N GLU A 26 -2.02 -7.11 7.31
CA GLU A 26 -2.24 -8.32 8.11
C GLU A 26 -1.61 -9.56 7.45
N TYR A 27 -1.35 -9.52 6.14
CA TYR A 27 -0.77 -10.62 5.37
C TYR A 27 0.72 -10.87 5.70
N ASN A 28 1.25 -12.09 5.54
CA ASN A 28 2.66 -12.38 5.85
C ASN A 28 3.63 -12.05 4.69
N ASP A 29 3.64 -10.80 4.22
CA ASP A 29 4.56 -10.33 3.18
C ASP A 29 5.07 -8.91 3.50
N ASN A 30 6.29 -8.82 4.06
CA ASN A 30 6.88 -7.54 4.47
C ASN A 30 7.16 -6.60 3.29
N LYS A 31 7.38 -7.12 2.08
CA LYS A 31 7.68 -6.29 0.92
C LYS A 31 6.41 -5.58 0.45
N ALA A 32 5.30 -6.31 0.37
CA ALA A 32 4.00 -5.75 0.02
C ALA A 32 3.51 -4.75 1.08
N LYS A 33 3.78 -5.01 2.38
CA LYS A 33 3.50 -4.06 3.47
C LYS A 33 4.27 -2.76 3.33
N ASN A 34 5.58 -2.84 3.08
CA ASN A 34 6.43 -1.65 2.98
C ASN A 34 6.02 -0.79 1.78
N GLU A 35 5.78 -1.40 0.62
CA GLU A 35 5.32 -0.67 -0.58
C GLU A 35 3.93 -0.05 -0.35
N TRP A 36 3.03 -0.77 0.32
CA TRP A 36 1.71 -0.23 0.69
C TRP A 36 1.82 0.98 1.63
N SER A 37 2.68 0.89 2.65
CA SER A 37 2.91 1.99 3.60
C SER A 37 3.46 3.21 2.88
N GLN A 38 4.48 3.05 2.04
CA GLN A 38 5.09 4.16 1.29
C GLN A 38 4.10 4.86 0.38
N PHE A 39 3.29 4.09 -0.36
CA PHE A 39 2.21 4.63 -1.18
C PHE A 39 1.17 5.39 -0.33
N TYR A 40 0.73 4.81 0.78
CA TYR A 40 -0.29 5.41 1.62
C TYR A 40 0.19 6.68 2.33
N ASP A 41 1.43 6.69 2.82
CA ASP A 41 2.05 7.85 3.46
C ASP A 41 2.13 9.03 2.50
N GLU A 42 2.56 8.79 1.26
CA GLU A 42 2.59 9.80 0.21
C GLU A 42 1.17 10.31 -0.14
N LEU A 43 0.22 9.39 -0.35
CA LEU A 43 -1.16 9.75 -0.65
C LEU A 43 -1.77 10.61 0.46
N SER A 44 -1.57 10.21 1.72
CA SER A 44 -2.08 10.95 2.88
C SER A 44 -1.45 12.35 2.99
N GLY A 45 -0.15 12.48 2.65
CA GLY A 45 0.55 13.75 2.56
C GLY A 45 -0.09 14.70 1.54
N TYR A 46 -0.49 14.20 0.37
CA TYR A 46 -1.19 15.01 -0.65
C TYR A 46 -2.62 15.38 -0.27
N LEU A 47 -3.33 14.51 0.45
CA LEU A 47 -4.71 14.73 0.87
C LEU A 47 -4.83 15.68 2.09
N GLY A 48 -3.73 16.27 2.55
CA GLY A 48 -3.71 17.17 3.71
C GLY A 48 -3.72 16.44 5.06
N GLY A 49 -3.47 15.13 5.06
CA GLY A 49 -3.35 14.31 6.26
C GLY A 49 -2.00 14.48 6.96
N LYS A 50 -1.72 15.67 7.49
CA LYS A 50 -0.85 15.76 8.68
C LYS A 50 -1.76 15.74 9.90
N LYS A 51 -1.67 14.68 10.71
CA LYS A 51 -1.87 14.83 12.15
C LYS A 51 -0.59 15.41 12.75
#